data_AF-D2I7R1-F1
#
_entry.id   AF-D2I7R1-F1
#
_cell.length_a   1.000
_cell.length_b   1.000
_cell.length_c   1.000
_cell.angle_alpha   90.00
_cell.angle_beta   90.00
_cell.angle_gamma   90.00
#
_symmetry.space_group_name_H-M   'P 1'
#
loop_
_entity.id
_entity.type
_entity.pdbx_description
1 polymer ?
#
loop_
_entity_poly.entity_id
_entity_poly.type
_entity_poly.pdbx_seq_one_letter_code
_entity_poly.pdbx_strand_id
1 'polypeptide(L)'
;VRNFITPFTSMDRSSKQKINKETVALDDTLDQMDIFRTFHPKTAEYTFFSNAHETFSRIEHTLGHKTTLNKFKKIEVILCIFSDRNAMKMEIGHK
;
A
#
# COMPACT_ATOMS: atom_id res chain seq x y z
N VAL A 1 -12.35 -5.44 1.72
CA VAL A 1 -11.19 -4.51 1.62
C VAL A 1 -11.10 -3.76 2.93
N ARG A 2 -9.98 -3.85 3.65
CA ARG A 2 -9.79 -3.20 4.94
C ARG A 2 -8.87 -1.99 4.74
N ASN A 3 -9.37 -0.79 5.04
CA ASN A 3 -8.59 0.44 4.92
C ASN A 3 -7.80 0.66 6.21
N PHE A 4 -6.50 0.38 6.16
CA PHE A 4 -5.56 0.81 7.20
C PHE A 4 -5.01 2.18 6.83
N ILE A 5 -5.08 3.16 7.73
CA ILE A 5 -4.58 4.53 7.50
C ILE A 5 -3.09 4.64 7.88
N THR A 6 -2.45 3.51 8.21
CA THR A 6 -1.07 3.44 8.73
C THR A 6 -0.16 2.74 7.74
N PRO A 7 1.01 3.33 7.40
CA PRO A 7 1.96 2.72 6.48
C PRO A 7 2.53 1.41 7.02
N PHE A 8 2.64 0.42 6.13
CA PHE A 8 3.07 -0.97 6.44
C PHE A 8 4.58 -1.17 6.33
N THR A 9 5.27 -0.34 5.57
CA THR A 9 6.72 -0.37 5.42
C THR A 9 7.29 1.04 5.57
N SER A 10 8.55 1.16 5.99
CA SER A 10 9.21 2.48 6.04
C SER A 10 9.24 3.16 4.67
N MET A 11 9.30 2.37 3.58
CA MET A 11 9.26 2.87 2.20
C MET A 11 7.92 3.52 1.83
N ASP A 12 6.85 3.22 2.57
CA ASP A 12 5.55 3.84 2.34
C ASP A 12 5.50 5.29 2.85
N ARG A 13 6.57 5.78 3.51
CA ARG A 13 6.76 7.19 3.84
C ARG A 13 7.98 7.74 3.11
N SER A 14 7.88 8.94 2.54
CA SER A 14 9.04 9.62 1.96
C SER A 14 10.14 9.90 2.99
N SER A 15 9.77 10.12 4.26
CA SER A 15 10.70 10.30 5.36
C SER A 15 11.46 9.04 5.77
N LYS A 16 11.03 7.85 5.31
CA LYS A 16 11.58 6.54 5.69
C LYS A 16 11.64 6.29 7.20
N GLN A 17 10.81 6.98 7.97
CA GLN A 17 10.69 6.77 9.40
C GLN A 17 10.30 5.32 9.72
N LYS A 18 10.75 4.85 10.88
CA LYS A 18 10.46 3.50 11.36
C LYS A 18 8.95 3.36 11.65
N ILE A 19 8.38 2.24 11.19
CA ILE A 19 6.98 1.87 11.46
C ILE A 19 6.81 1.26 12.86
N ASN A 20 5.58 1.27 13.38
CA ASN A 20 5.26 0.60 14.64
C ASN A 20 5.41 -0.93 14.48
N LYS A 21 6.01 -1.58 15.48
CA LYS A 21 6.22 -3.04 15.51
C LYS A 21 4.90 -3.81 15.52
N GLU A 22 3.84 -3.24 16.11
CA GLU A 22 2.52 -3.88 16.18
C GLU A 22 1.90 -4.10 14.79
N THR A 23 2.10 -3.15 13.86
CA THR A 23 1.59 -3.27 12.49
C THR A 23 2.26 -4.41 11.73
N VAL A 24 3.57 -4.59 11.93
CA VAL A 24 4.34 -5.70 11.34
C VAL A 24 3.85 -7.04 11.91
N ALA A 25 3.69 -7.13 13.23
CA ALA A 25 3.23 -8.35 13.89
C ALA A 25 1.80 -8.76 13.49
N LEU A 26 0.93 -7.78 13.20
CA LEU A 26 -0.42 -8.05 12.71
C LEU A 26 -0.43 -8.68 11.31
N ASP A 27 0.45 -8.25 10.41
CA ASP A 27 0.57 -8.83 9.07
C ASP A 27 1.02 -10.29 9.14
N ASP A 28 2.06 -10.55 9.95
CA ASP A 28 2.59 -11.90 10.21
C ASP A 28 1.54 -12.83 10.83
N THR A 29 0.71 -12.32 11.75
CA THR A 29 -0.33 -13.12 12.43
C THR A 29 -1.51 -13.45 11.50
N LEU A 30 -1.84 -12.55 10.57
CA LEU A 30 -3.01 -12.69 9.70
C LEU A 30 -2.71 -13.44 8.39
N ASP A 31 -1.45 -13.82 8.15
CA ASP A 31 -0.97 -14.41 6.87
C ASP A 31 -1.47 -13.62 5.65
N GLN A 32 -1.50 -12.30 5.81
CA GLN A 32 -1.83 -11.35 4.76
C GLN A 32 -0.54 -10.68 4.30
N MET A 33 -0.56 -10.21 3.06
CA MET A 33 0.57 -9.51 2.46
C MET A 33 0.05 -8.26 1.76
N ASP A 34 0.84 -7.18 1.81
CA ASP A 34 0.61 -6.00 0.97
C ASP A 34 0.85 -6.38 -0.50
N ILE A 35 -0.23 -6.44 -1.28
CA ILE A 35 -0.21 -6.83 -2.69
C ILE A 35 0.62 -5.83 -3.49
N PHE A 36 0.46 -4.53 -3.25
CA PHE A 36 1.22 -3.51 -3.98
C PHE A 36 2.73 -3.70 -3.78
N ARG A 37 3.16 -3.92 -2.54
CA ARG A 37 4.57 -4.14 -2.23
C ARG A 37 5.11 -5.44 -2.84
N THR A 38 4.25 -6.43 -3.06
CA THR A 38 4.61 -7.68 -3.73
C THR A 38 4.92 -7.47 -5.22
N PHE A 39 4.13 -6.64 -5.91
CA PHE A 39 4.40 -6.27 -7.33
C PHE A 39 5.52 -5.24 -7.47
N HIS A 40 5.67 -4.37 -6.47
CA HIS A 40 6.56 -3.20 -6.51
C HIS A 40 7.48 -3.13 -5.27
N PRO A 41 8.37 -4.11 -5.07
CA PRO A 41 9.11 -4.27 -3.81
C PRO A 41 10.02 -3.09 -3.47
N LYS A 42 10.47 -2.32 -4.47
CA LYS A 42 11.40 -1.20 -4.30
C LYS A 42 10.82 0.16 -4.73
N THR A 43 9.59 0.18 -5.23
CA THR A 43 8.99 1.41 -5.78
C THR A 43 8.52 2.33 -4.67
N ALA A 44 8.85 3.62 -4.80
CA ALA A 44 8.44 4.69 -3.91
C ALA A 44 7.30 5.50 -4.54
N GLU A 45 6.15 4.85 -4.72
CA GLU A 45 4.91 5.51 -5.15
C GLU A 45 4.02 5.80 -3.94
N TYR A 46 3.39 6.98 -3.95
CA TYR A 46 2.64 7.51 -2.82
C TYR A 46 1.19 7.85 -3.22
N THR A 47 0.27 7.65 -2.29
CA THR A 47 -1.16 7.92 -2.52
C THR A 47 -1.65 9.19 -1.83
N PHE A 48 -0.83 9.82 -0.99
CA PHE A 48 -1.26 10.97 -0.21
C PHE A 48 -0.08 11.92 0.05
N PHE A 49 -0.36 13.22 0.05
CA PHE A 49 0.56 14.26 0.49
C PHE A 49 0.03 14.96 1.75
N SER A 50 0.83 14.98 2.82
CA SER A 50 0.52 15.72 4.03
C SER A 50 1.13 17.11 3.98
N ASN A 51 0.28 18.13 3.90
CA ASN A 51 0.76 19.53 3.90
C ASN A 51 1.41 19.92 5.24
N ALA A 52 0.86 19.45 6.37
CA ALA A 52 1.38 19.79 7.71
C ALA A 52 2.78 19.22 8.00
N HIS A 53 3.14 18.14 7.31
CA HIS A 53 4.42 17.46 7.50
C HIS A 53 5.27 17.47 6.23
N GLU A 54 4.83 18.17 5.17
CA GLU A 54 5.47 18.27 3.86
C GLU A 54 6.00 16.92 3.34
N THR A 55 5.26 15.84 3.55
CA THR A 55 5.71 14.47 3.28
C THR A 55 4.68 13.68 2.49
N PHE A 56 5.19 12.76 1.67
CA PHE A 56 4.36 11.83 0.92
C PHE A 56 4.25 10.51 1.66
N SER A 57 3.07 9.91 1.60
CA SER A 57 2.81 8.59 2.17
C SER A 57 1.93 7.75 1.24
N ARG A 58 2.15 6.44 1.20
CA ARG A 58 1.14 5.48 0.74
C ARG A 58 0.30 5.10 1.94
N ILE A 59 -0.97 5.51 1.92
CA ILE A 59 -1.95 5.24 2.99
C ILE A 59 -3.05 4.27 2.53
N GLU A 60 -3.12 3.96 1.24
CA GLU A 60 -4.04 2.95 0.74
C GLU A 60 -3.29 1.62 0.61
N HIS A 61 -3.84 0.58 1.24
CA HIS A 61 -3.25 -0.75 1.25
C HIS A 61 -4.25 -1.75 0.71
N THR A 62 -3.80 -2.56 -0.25
CA THR A 62 -4.54 -3.73 -0.70
C THR A 62 -3.89 -4.96 -0.10
N LEU A 63 -4.51 -5.52 0.93
CA LEU A 63 -4.06 -6.77 1.55
C LEU A 63 -4.72 -7.98 0.90
N GLY A 64 -3.96 -9.05 0.75
CA GLY A 64 -4.46 -10.33 0.31
C GLY A 64 -3.60 -11.48 0.79
N HIS A 65 -4.15 -12.69 0.67
CA HIS A 65 -3.41 -13.90 0.98
C HIS A 65 -2.45 -14.26 -0.14
N LYS A 66 -1.35 -14.93 0.20
CA LYS A 66 -0.36 -15.43 -0.76
C LYS A 66 -0.98 -16.30 -1.87
N THR A 67 -2.00 -17.08 -1.53
CA THR A 67 -2.75 -17.94 -2.46
C THR A 67 -3.56 -17.17 -3.49
N THR A 68 -3.95 -15.92 -3.18
CA THR A 68 -4.73 -15.06 -4.06
C THR A 68 -3.89 -14.17 -4.96
N LEU A 69 -2.58 -14.11 -4.73
CA LEU A 69 -1.65 -13.25 -5.48
C LEU A 69 -1.68 -13.54 -6.98
N ASN A 70 -1.83 -14.81 -7.35
CA ASN A 70 -1.91 -15.27 -8.74
C ASN A 70 -3.14 -14.75 -9.52
N LYS A 71 -4.14 -14.18 -8.84
CA LYS A 71 -5.31 -13.57 -9.46
C LYS A 71 -5.04 -12.14 -9.90
N PHE A 72 -4.01 -11.50 -9.37
CA PHE A 72 -3.69 -10.12 -9.72
C PHE A 72 -2.71 -10.10 -10.90
N LYS A 73 -3.03 -9.30 -11.91
CA LYS A 73 -2.20 -9.12 -13.10
C LYS A 73 -1.39 -7.83 -13.03
N LYS A 74 -2.00 -6.77 -12.50
CA LYS A 74 -1.36 -5.46 -12.37
C LYS A 74 -1.94 -4.71 -11.18
N ILE A 75 -1.12 -3.88 -10.56
CA ILE A 75 -1.53 -2.91 -9.55
C ILE A 75 -0.75 -1.61 -9.78
N GLU A 76 -1.44 -0.48 -9.78
CA GLU A 76 -0.87 0.84 -10.07
C GLU A 76 -1.58 1.94 -9.29
N VAL A 77 -0.86 3.03 -9.00
CA VAL A 77 -1.44 4.25 -8.42
C VAL A 77 -1.96 5.14 -9.54
N ILE A 78 -3.21 5.58 -9.44
CA ILE A 78 -3.87 6.50 -10.35
C ILE A 78 -4.01 7.85 -9.68
N LEU A 79 -3.41 8.87 -10.30
CA LEU A 79 -3.50 10.25 -9.83
C LEU A 79 -4.96 10.72 -9.84
N CYS A 80 -5.43 11.28 -8.72
CA CYS A 80 -6.78 11.84 -8.63
C CYS A 80 -6.69 13.35 -8.46
N ILE A 81 -7.16 14.11 -9.45
CA ILE A 81 -7.16 15.59 -9.38
C ILE A 81 -8.29 16.16 -8.51
N PHE A 82 -9.28 15.33 -8.15
CA PHE A 82 -10.46 15.72 -7.38
C PHE A 82 -10.37 15.37 -5.89
N SER A 83 -9.31 14.69 -5.46
CA SER A 83 -9.10 14.26 -4.09
C SER A 83 -7.65 14.50 -3.67
N ASP A 84 -7.44 14.72 -2.39
CA ASP A 84 -6.15 14.68 -1.71
C ASP A 84 -5.50 13.28 -1.71
N ARG A 85 -6.25 12.25 -2.15
CA ARG A 85 -5.79 10.86 -2.24
C ARG A 85 -5.82 10.35 -3.67
N ASN A 86 -4.68 9.83 -4.11
CA ASN A 86 -4.59 9.05 -5.34
C ASN A 86 -5.19 7.67 -5.11
N ALA A 87 -5.95 7.19 -6.07
CA ALA A 87 -6.60 5.90 -5.99
C ALA A 87 -5.63 4.78 -6.40
N MET A 88 -5.76 3.61 -5.77
CA MET A 88 -5.09 2.41 -6.26
C MET A 88 -6.01 1.63 -7.22
N LYS A 89 -5.51 1.30 -8.41
CA LYS A 89 -6.21 0.46 -9.39
C LYS A 89 -5.57 -0.92 -9.44
N MET A 90 -6.41 -1.96 -9.42
CA MET A 90 -5.99 -3.35 -9.51
C MET A 90 -6.67 -4.04 -10.69
N GLU A 91 -5.87 -4.74 -11.49
CA GLU A 91 -6.34 -5.59 -12.59
C GLU A 91 -6.31 -7.05 -12.12
N ILE A 92 -7.47 -7.69 -12.13
CA ILE A 92 -7.63 -9.11 -11.77
C ILE A 92 -7.64 -9.91 -13.08
N GLY A 93 -6.70 -10.85 -13.21
CA GLY A 93 -6.72 -11.84 -14.28
C GLY A 93 -7.80 -12.89 -13.98
N HIS A 94 -8.78 -13.01 -14.86
CA HIS A 94 -9.63 -14.20 -14.87
C HIS A 94 -8.80 -15.38 -15.38
N LYS A 95 -8.84 -16.48 -14.64
CA LYS A 95 -8.38 -17.78 -15.10
C LYS A 95 -9.58 -18.59 -15.57
#